data_AF-A0A920N4H0-F1
#
_entry.id   AF-A0A920N4H0-F1
#
_cell.length_a   1.000
_cell.length_b   1.000
_cell.length_c   1.000
_cell.angle_alpha   90.00
_cell.angle_beta   90.00
_cell.angle_gamma   90.00
#
_symmetry.space_group_name_H-M   'P 1'
#
loop_
_entity.id
_entity.type
_entity.pdbx_description
1 polymer ?
#
loop_
_entity_poly.entity_id
_entity_poly.type
_entity_poly.pdbx_seq_one_letter_code
_entity_poly.pdbx_strand_id
1 'polypeptide(L)'
;MPRWAARPRLHPTHTEGFDELEDLGTNDYSPEQSSAVCGVPAEQIEAIAHTIGRATPPGGGGSMIVFWGMGISQHVTGTDNARCLISLCLATGNVGRPGTGLHPLRGQNNVQGASDAGLIPMVFPDYQSVTDDTHRQKFAQAWGHDLDPTPGLTVVEIMKGALEGSIRGMYIMGENPIHL
;
A
#
# COMPACT_ATOMS: atom_id res chain seq x y z
N MET A 1 5.68 -28.70 11.10
CA MET A 1 4.84 -27.49 10.96
C MET A 1 4.24 -27.16 12.32
N PRO A 2 4.36 -25.90 12.78
CA PRO A 2 3.74 -25.45 14.03
C PRO A 2 2.22 -25.62 14.00
N ARG A 3 1.58 -25.79 15.18
CA ARG A 3 0.12 -26.00 15.29
C ARG A 3 -0.73 -24.82 14.78
N TRP A 4 -0.15 -23.63 14.72
CA TRP A 4 -0.82 -22.40 14.24
C TRP A 4 -0.72 -22.19 12.72
N ALA A 5 0.20 -22.91 12.04
CA ALA A 5 0.40 -22.76 10.60
C ALA A 5 -0.67 -23.55 9.83
N ALA A 6 -1.82 -22.92 9.57
CA ALA A 6 -2.65 -23.33 8.44
C ALA A 6 -1.81 -23.16 7.16
N ARG A 7 -2.00 -24.00 6.13
CA ARG A 7 -1.46 -23.74 4.79
C ARG A 7 -2.48 -22.91 3.99
N PRO A 8 -2.44 -21.57 4.01
CA PRO A 8 -3.06 -20.79 2.96
C PRO A 8 -2.44 -21.22 1.64
N ARG A 9 -3.25 -21.53 0.64
CA ARG A 9 -2.72 -21.67 -0.72
C ARG A 9 -3.14 -20.43 -1.47
N LEU A 10 -2.16 -19.57 -1.76
CA LEU A 10 -2.33 -18.60 -2.83
C LEU A 10 -2.82 -19.34 -4.08
N HIS A 11 -3.65 -18.72 -4.90
CA HIS A 11 -3.91 -19.29 -6.22
C HIS A 11 -2.59 -19.24 -7.01
N PRO A 12 -1.92 -20.38 -7.29
CA PRO A 12 -0.51 -20.38 -7.74
C PRO A 12 -0.31 -19.73 -9.11
N THR A 13 -1.39 -19.36 -9.80
CA THR A 13 -1.33 -18.67 -11.09
C THR A 13 -1.37 -17.14 -10.98
N HIS A 14 -1.56 -16.55 -9.80
CA HIS A 14 -1.78 -15.10 -9.65
C HIS A 14 -0.82 -14.44 -8.64
N THR A 15 0.11 -15.20 -8.07
CA THR A 15 0.96 -14.76 -6.96
C THR A 15 2.29 -15.50 -6.99
N GLU A 16 3.32 -14.88 -6.43
CA GLU A 16 4.65 -15.45 -6.24
C GLU A 16 5.15 -15.13 -4.81
N GLY A 17 6.25 -15.76 -4.38
CA GLY A 17 6.90 -15.45 -3.10
C GLY A 17 6.28 -16.07 -1.85
N PHE A 18 5.50 -17.17 -1.98
CA PHE A 18 4.81 -17.78 -0.84
C PHE A 18 5.75 -18.48 0.12
N ASP A 19 6.73 -19.22 -0.41
CA ASP A 19 7.63 -20.03 0.39
C ASP A 19 8.48 -19.12 1.28
N GLU A 20 8.92 -17.98 0.75
CA GLU A 20 9.62 -16.93 1.50
C GLU A 20 8.74 -16.31 2.60
N LEU A 21 7.45 -16.10 2.32
CA LEU A 21 6.50 -15.60 3.32
C LEU A 21 6.22 -16.61 4.43
N GLU A 22 6.11 -17.90 4.09
CA GLU A 22 5.93 -19.00 5.04
C GLU A 22 7.16 -19.15 5.94
N ASP A 23 8.37 -19.09 5.35
CA ASP A 23 9.63 -19.16 6.07
C ASP A 23 9.79 -17.97 7.03
N LEU A 24 9.49 -16.74 6.56
CA LEU A 24 9.52 -15.53 7.38
C LEU A 24 8.58 -15.65 8.59
N GLY A 25 7.33 -16.06 8.36
CA GLY A 25 6.34 -16.24 9.42
C GLY A 25 6.74 -17.31 10.43
N THR A 26 7.36 -18.40 9.97
CA THR A 26 7.71 -19.54 10.82
C THR A 26 8.97 -19.31 11.65
N ASN A 27 9.98 -18.65 11.08
CA ASN A 27 11.30 -18.53 11.71
C ASN A 27 11.48 -17.21 12.47
N ASP A 28 10.95 -16.12 11.95
CA ASP A 28 11.26 -14.77 12.45
C ASP A 28 10.08 -14.09 13.16
N TYR A 29 8.85 -14.53 12.87
CA TYR A 29 7.62 -13.89 13.36
C TYR A 29 6.62 -14.87 14.00
N SER A 30 7.11 -15.83 14.79
CA SER A 30 6.22 -16.62 15.65
C SER A 30 5.34 -15.72 16.53
N PRO A 31 4.15 -16.21 16.98
CA PRO A 31 3.29 -15.46 17.89
C PRO A 31 4.03 -14.95 19.14
N GLU A 32 4.96 -15.73 19.68
CA GLU A 32 5.76 -15.36 20.85
C GLU A 32 6.77 -14.24 20.54
N GLN A 33 7.49 -14.33 19.43
CA GLN A 33 8.40 -13.27 18.98
C GLN A 33 7.64 -11.97 18.71
N SER A 34 6.51 -12.07 17.99
CA SER A 34 5.65 -10.92 17.67
C SER A 34 5.04 -10.31 18.94
N SER A 35 4.66 -11.14 19.92
CA SER A 35 4.10 -10.68 21.20
C SER A 35 5.07 -9.79 21.96
N ALA A 36 6.36 -10.16 21.99
CA ALA A 36 7.40 -9.37 22.66
C ALA A 36 7.59 -7.98 22.04
N VAL A 37 7.41 -7.86 20.72
CA VAL A 37 7.57 -6.60 19.98
C VAL A 37 6.30 -5.74 20.06
N CYS A 38 5.14 -6.34 19.83
CA CYS A 38 3.87 -5.63 19.69
C CYS A 38 3.21 -5.31 21.04
N GLY A 39 3.60 -6.00 22.12
CA GLY A 39 2.92 -5.90 23.42
C GLY A 39 1.52 -6.52 23.44
N VAL A 40 1.17 -7.32 22.43
CA VAL A 40 -0.10 -8.06 22.34
C VAL A 40 0.16 -9.51 22.75
N PRO A 41 -0.69 -10.16 23.57
CA PRO A 41 -0.50 -11.56 23.95
C PRO A 41 -0.45 -12.50 22.74
N ALA A 42 0.50 -13.44 22.72
CA ALA A 42 0.65 -14.44 21.66
C ALA A 42 -0.67 -15.19 21.36
N GLU A 43 -1.41 -15.57 22.41
CA GLU A 43 -2.71 -16.23 22.28
C GLU A 43 -3.74 -15.40 21.50
N GLN A 44 -3.69 -14.06 21.60
CA GLN A 44 -4.59 -13.19 20.83
C GLN A 44 -4.20 -13.15 19.35
N ILE A 45 -2.88 -13.14 19.06
CA ILE A 45 -2.37 -13.20 17.69
C ILE A 45 -2.81 -14.51 17.03
N GLU A 46 -2.64 -15.65 17.71
CA GLU A 46 -3.09 -16.96 17.24
C GLU A 46 -4.62 -17.02 17.07
N ALA A 47 -5.38 -16.50 18.03
CA ALA A 47 -6.84 -16.48 17.96
C ALA A 47 -7.35 -15.70 16.74
N ILE A 48 -6.73 -14.57 16.42
CA ILE A 48 -7.06 -13.78 15.23
C ILE A 48 -6.67 -14.55 13.95
N ALA A 49 -5.47 -15.12 13.89
CA ALA A 49 -5.02 -15.92 12.76
C ALA A 49 -5.96 -17.11 12.47
N HIS A 50 -6.38 -17.83 13.51
CA HIS A 50 -7.37 -18.90 13.40
C HIS A 50 -8.76 -18.40 12.98
N THR A 51 -9.19 -17.25 13.48
CA THR A 51 -10.46 -16.64 13.09
C THR A 51 -10.46 -16.30 11.60
N ILE A 52 -9.38 -15.69 11.10
CA ILE A 52 -9.19 -15.41 9.67
C ILE A 52 -9.20 -16.71 8.88
N GLY A 53 -8.43 -17.73 9.28
CA GLY A 53 -8.38 -19.02 8.58
C GLY A 53 -9.73 -19.73 8.51
N ARG A 54 -10.56 -19.65 9.55
CA ARG A 54 -11.94 -20.19 9.56
C ARG A 54 -12.88 -19.40 8.65
N ALA A 55 -12.74 -18.07 8.63
CA ALA A 55 -13.53 -17.19 7.79
C ALA A 55 -13.11 -17.24 6.31
N THR A 56 -11.96 -17.85 6.00
CA THR A 56 -11.35 -17.90 4.66
C THR A 56 -10.89 -19.33 4.32
N PRO A 57 -11.80 -20.32 4.35
CA PRO A 57 -11.43 -21.72 4.24
C PRO A 57 -10.82 -22.05 2.88
N PRO A 58 -9.93 -23.07 2.82
CA PRO A 58 -9.37 -23.56 1.57
C PRO A 58 -10.47 -24.00 0.60
N GLY A 59 -10.35 -23.62 -0.67
CA GLY A 59 -11.35 -23.92 -1.70
C GLY A 59 -12.47 -22.87 -1.85
N GLY A 60 -12.45 -21.81 -1.03
CA GLY A 60 -13.38 -20.68 -1.14
C GLY A 60 -14.62 -20.82 -0.25
N GLY A 61 -15.60 -19.94 -0.44
CA GLY A 61 -16.83 -19.88 0.38
C GLY A 61 -16.77 -18.91 1.56
N GLY A 62 -15.58 -18.38 1.86
CA GLY A 62 -15.36 -17.33 2.85
C GLY A 62 -15.01 -15.97 2.24
N SER A 63 -15.08 -14.93 3.08
CA SER A 63 -14.83 -13.54 2.68
C SER A 63 -14.25 -12.73 3.85
N MET A 64 -13.19 -11.97 3.57
CA MET A 64 -12.59 -11.01 4.48
C MET A 64 -12.39 -9.68 3.78
N ILE A 65 -12.78 -8.59 4.46
CA ILE A 65 -12.52 -7.22 4.02
C ILE A 65 -11.60 -6.56 5.04
N VAL A 66 -10.54 -5.93 4.56
CA VAL A 66 -9.61 -5.18 5.39
C VAL A 66 -9.84 -3.69 5.13
N PHE A 67 -10.22 -2.96 6.17
CA PHE A 67 -10.26 -1.51 6.17
C PHE A 67 -9.07 -0.97 6.97
N TRP A 68 -8.37 0.02 6.44
CA TRP A 68 -7.37 0.75 7.22
C TRP A 68 -7.44 2.24 6.98
N GLY A 69 -7.01 3.01 7.97
CA GLY A 69 -6.80 4.44 7.87
C GLY A 69 -5.34 4.81 8.07
N MET A 70 -5.10 6.00 8.62
CA MET A 70 -3.76 6.56 8.74
C MET A 70 -2.81 5.78 9.67
N GLY A 71 -3.34 4.97 10.60
CA GLY A 71 -2.53 4.13 11.49
C GLY A 71 -1.72 3.03 10.79
N ILE A 72 -1.93 2.79 9.49
CA ILE A 72 -1.06 1.94 8.68
C ILE A 72 -0.05 2.79 7.90
N SER A 73 -0.52 3.87 7.26
CA SER A 73 0.29 4.64 6.31
C SER A 73 1.20 5.68 6.95
N GLN A 74 0.84 6.25 8.11
CA GLN A 74 1.61 7.31 8.78
C GLN A 74 2.68 6.73 9.74
N HIS A 75 3.45 5.78 9.23
CA HIS A 75 4.57 5.16 9.92
C HIS A 75 5.80 5.21 9.02
N VAL A 76 7.00 5.16 9.61
CA VAL A 76 8.27 5.10 8.86
C VAL A 76 8.34 3.85 7.95
N THR A 77 7.60 2.79 8.30
CA THR A 77 7.43 1.56 7.53
C THR A 77 6.04 1.45 6.90
N GLY A 78 5.33 2.56 6.66
CA GLY A 78 3.93 2.53 6.24
C GLY A 78 3.66 1.76 4.94
N THR A 79 4.59 1.83 3.99
CA THR A 79 4.55 1.03 2.75
C THR A 79 4.62 -0.47 3.05
N ASP A 80 5.49 -0.88 3.97
CA ASP A 80 5.67 -2.29 4.32
C ASP A 80 4.48 -2.80 5.13
N ASN A 81 3.91 -1.99 6.02
CA ASN A 81 2.67 -2.33 6.73
C ASN A 81 1.52 -2.60 5.74
N ALA A 82 1.38 -1.76 4.70
CA ALA A 82 0.39 -1.98 3.65
C ALA A 82 0.66 -3.26 2.85
N ARG A 83 1.94 -3.53 2.52
CA ARG A 83 2.35 -4.79 1.86
C ARG A 83 2.01 -6.01 2.71
N CYS A 84 2.22 -5.98 4.03
CA CYS A 84 1.84 -7.08 4.92
C CYS A 84 0.33 -7.38 4.86
N LEU A 85 -0.52 -6.35 4.83
CA LEU A 85 -1.98 -6.52 4.66
C LEU A 85 -2.33 -7.11 3.29
N ILE A 86 -1.65 -6.65 2.23
CA ILE A 86 -1.82 -7.18 0.87
C ILE A 86 -1.44 -8.68 0.85
N SER A 87 -0.28 -9.05 1.39
CA SER A 87 0.17 -10.43 1.49
C SER A 87 -0.82 -11.30 2.26
N LEU A 88 -1.39 -10.82 3.36
CA LEU A 88 -2.44 -11.53 4.10
C LEU A 88 -3.70 -11.76 3.24
N CYS A 89 -4.17 -10.74 2.53
CA CYS A 89 -5.35 -10.88 1.66
C CYS A 89 -5.07 -11.81 0.47
N LEU A 90 -3.88 -11.76 -0.11
CA LEU A 90 -3.46 -12.68 -1.15
C LEU A 90 -3.43 -14.12 -0.61
N ALA A 91 -2.75 -14.35 0.53
CA ALA A 91 -2.62 -15.67 1.18
C ALA A 91 -3.99 -16.30 1.46
N THR A 92 -4.96 -15.48 1.85
CA THR A 92 -6.32 -15.93 2.16
C THR A 92 -7.28 -15.90 0.97
N GLY A 93 -6.80 -15.55 -0.24
CA GLY A 93 -7.62 -15.49 -1.45
C GLY A 93 -8.71 -14.42 -1.44
N ASN A 94 -8.53 -13.35 -0.66
CA ASN A 94 -9.50 -12.26 -0.49
C ASN A 94 -9.18 -11.05 -1.37
N VAL A 95 -8.98 -11.30 -2.66
CA VAL A 95 -8.77 -10.27 -3.68
C VAL A 95 -9.59 -10.65 -4.92
N GLY A 96 -10.19 -9.65 -5.58
CA GLY A 96 -10.87 -9.84 -6.88
C GLY A 96 -12.26 -10.50 -6.81
N ARG A 97 -12.87 -10.61 -5.62
CA ARG A 97 -14.21 -11.19 -5.43
C ARG A 97 -15.12 -10.24 -4.63
N PRO A 98 -16.45 -10.25 -4.86
CA PRO A 98 -17.39 -9.50 -4.02
C PRO A 98 -17.26 -9.86 -2.54
N GLY A 99 -17.33 -8.84 -1.68
CA GLY A 99 -17.18 -9.02 -0.23
C GLY A 99 -15.74 -9.29 0.23
N THR A 100 -14.74 -9.09 -0.62
CA THR A 100 -13.32 -9.25 -0.29
C THR A 100 -12.52 -8.02 -0.66
N GLY A 101 -11.34 -7.88 -0.08
CA GLY A 101 -10.34 -6.92 -0.55
C GLY A 101 -9.83 -5.97 0.51
N LEU A 102 -9.05 -5.03 0.01
CA LEU A 102 -8.27 -4.05 0.76
C LEU A 102 -8.85 -2.66 0.48
N HIS A 103 -9.30 -1.98 1.53
CA HIS A 103 -9.98 -0.69 1.42
C HIS A 103 -9.23 0.35 2.27
N PRO A 104 -8.18 1.00 1.72
CA PRO A 104 -7.60 2.19 2.33
C PRO A 104 -8.66 3.28 2.39
N LEU A 105 -9.10 3.63 3.59
CA LEU A 105 -10.06 4.71 3.82
C LEU A 105 -9.37 6.04 3.58
N ARG A 106 -9.76 6.69 2.48
CA ARG A 106 -9.29 8.02 2.10
C ARG A 106 -10.04 9.09 2.89
N GLY A 107 -9.32 10.10 3.39
CA GLY A 107 -9.88 11.15 4.24
C GLY A 107 -10.54 12.29 3.46
N GLN A 108 -9.79 13.00 2.62
CA GLN A 108 -10.30 14.13 1.85
C GLN A 108 -11.23 13.65 0.72
N ASN A 109 -12.26 14.45 0.43
CA ASN A 109 -13.35 14.14 -0.50
C ASN A 109 -12.90 13.84 -1.94
N ASN A 110 -11.75 14.38 -2.38
CA ASN A 110 -11.28 14.21 -3.75
C ASN A 110 -9.79 13.83 -3.84
N VAL A 111 -9.20 13.24 -2.80
CA VAL A 111 -7.79 12.79 -2.85
C VAL A 111 -7.58 11.72 -3.93
N GLN A 112 -8.59 10.88 -4.17
CA GLN A 112 -8.55 9.90 -5.26
C GLN A 112 -8.59 10.61 -6.62
N GLY A 113 -9.56 11.50 -6.86
CA GLY A 113 -9.66 12.22 -8.13
C GLY A 113 -8.47 13.14 -8.41
N ALA A 114 -7.86 13.74 -7.38
CA ALA A 114 -6.63 14.50 -7.51
C ALA A 114 -5.47 13.61 -8.00
N SER A 115 -5.37 12.40 -7.44
CA SER A 115 -4.38 11.40 -7.86
C SER A 115 -4.63 10.93 -9.30
N ASP A 116 -5.89 10.64 -9.63
CA ASP A 116 -6.31 10.21 -10.97
C ASP A 116 -6.02 11.29 -12.03
N ALA A 117 -6.13 12.57 -11.65
CA ALA A 117 -5.79 13.71 -12.49
C ALA A 117 -4.28 13.98 -12.63
N GLY A 118 -3.41 13.15 -12.03
CA GLY A 118 -1.97 13.29 -12.13
C GLY A 118 -1.36 14.36 -11.21
N LEU A 119 -2.04 14.73 -10.12
CA LEU A 119 -1.46 15.62 -9.09
C LEU A 119 -0.45 14.89 -8.19
N ILE A 120 0.39 14.06 -8.80
CA ILE A 120 1.41 13.24 -8.18
C ILE A 120 2.68 13.39 -9.06
N PRO A 121 3.82 13.83 -8.51
CA PRO A 121 4.94 14.36 -9.30
C PRO A 121 5.61 13.38 -10.28
N MET A 122 5.34 12.09 -10.17
CA MET A 122 5.95 11.04 -10.99
C MET A 122 5.00 10.43 -12.04
N VAL A 123 3.75 10.91 -12.14
CA VAL A 123 2.78 10.39 -13.12
C VAL A 123 2.00 11.50 -13.82
N PHE A 124 1.61 11.24 -15.05
CA PHE A 124 0.54 11.90 -15.77
C PHE A 124 -0.84 11.38 -15.30
N PRO A 125 -1.96 11.98 -15.78
CA PRO A 125 -3.29 11.44 -15.49
C PRO A 125 -3.40 9.94 -15.77
N ASP A 126 -4.22 9.27 -14.97
CA ASP A 126 -4.42 7.81 -14.99
C ASP A 126 -3.17 7.01 -14.62
N TYR A 127 -2.38 7.53 -13.67
CA TYR A 127 -1.18 6.88 -13.10
C TYR A 127 -0.10 6.48 -14.12
N GLN A 128 -0.04 7.18 -15.25
CA GLN A 128 0.91 6.90 -16.32
C GLN A 128 2.28 7.52 -16.00
N SER A 129 3.32 6.71 -15.83
CA SER A 129 4.64 7.20 -15.43
C SER A 129 5.19 8.28 -16.39
N VAL A 130 5.78 9.33 -15.83
CA VAL A 130 6.48 10.38 -16.60
C VAL A 130 7.77 9.87 -17.25
N THR A 131 8.35 8.80 -16.69
CA THR A 131 9.56 8.17 -17.20
C THR A 131 9.31 7.28 -18.42
N ASP A 132 8.06 6.98 -18.74
CA ASP A 132 7.70 6.20 -19.91
C ASP A 132 7.59 7.11 -21.14
N ASP A 133 8.46 6.85 -22.12
CA ASP A 133 8.53 7.60 -23.38
C ASP A 133 7.21 7.59 -24.16
N THR A 134 6.47 6.48 -24.12
CA THR A 134 5.18 6.34 -24.82
C THR A 134 4.14 7.28 -24.22
N HIS A 135 4.01 7.28 -22.89
CA HIS A 135 3.10 8.18 -22.19
C HIS A 135 3.52 9.63 -22.40
N ARG A 136 4.80 9.92 -22.28
CA ARG A 136 5.34 11.28 -22.44
C ARG A 136 5.08 11.84 -23.83
N GLN A 137 5.32 11.06 -24.88
CA GLN A 137 5.02 11.47 -26.27
C GLN A 137 3.52 11.73 -26.48
N LYS A 138 2.66 10.86 -25.93
CA LYS A 138 1.20 11.03 -26.00
C LYS A 138 0.76 12.39 -25.42
N PHE A 139 1.24 12.73 -24.22
CA PHE A 139 0.89 14.01 -23.58
C PHE A 139 1.59 15.20 -24.24
N ALA A 140 2.86 15.06 -24.65
CA ALA A 140 3.59 16.11 -25.36
C ALA A 140 2.89 16.51 -26.66
N GLN A 141 2.40 15.53 -27.44
CA GLN A 141 1.61 15.79 -28.64
C GLN A 141 0.29 16.48 -28.32
N ALA A 142 -0.43 16.01 -27.29
CA ALA A 142 -1.71 16.58 -26.91
C ALA A 142 -1.60 18.02 -26.40
N TRP A 143 -0.51 18.37 -25.72
CA TRP A 143 -0.30 19.68 -25.11
C TRP A 143 0.58 20.61 -25.94
N GLY A 144 1.19 20.12 -27.03
CA GLY A 144 2.01 20.91 -27.95
C GLY A 144 3.35 21.36 -27.37
N HIS A 145 3.92 20.62 -26.41
CA HIS A 145 5.20 20.94 -25.78
C HIS A 145 5.91 19.67 -25.31
N ASP A 146 7.24 19.64 -25.39
CA ASP A 146 8.07 18.57 -24.81
C ASP A 146 7.91 18.53 -23.28
N LEU A 147 7.89 17.33 -22.71
CA LEU A 147 7.70 17.13 -21.27
C LEU A 147 8.97 16.55 -20.64
N ASP A 148 9.25 16.93 -19.40
CA ASP A 148 10.41 16.44 -18.65
C ASP A 148 10.20 14.96 -18.28
N PRO A 149 11.16 14.05 -18.58
CA PRO A 149 11.08 12.65 -18.14
C PRO A 149 11.36 12.47 -16.65
N THR A 150 11.84 13.51 -15.95
CA THR A 150 12.26 13.44 -14.55
C THR A 150 11.05 13.61 -13.63
N PRO A 151 10.82 12.69 -12.69
CA PRO A 151 9.85 12.90 -11.62
C PRO A 151 10.09 14.23 -10.88
N GLY A 152 9.00 14.96 -10.64
CA GLY A 152 9.04 16.16 -9.81
C GLY A 152 9.34 15.85 -8.34
N LEU A 153 9.50 16.91 -7.56
CA LEU A 153 9.72 16.81 -6.12
C LEU A 153 8.41 16.52 -5.37
N THR A 154 8.50 15.71 -4.32
CA THR A 154 7.42 15.53 -3.32
C THR A 154 7.28 16.77 -2.44
N VAL A 155 6.14 16.91 -1.75
CA VAL A 155 5.92 18.05 -0.84
C VAL A 155 7.01 18.19 0.23
N VAL A 156 7.52 17.07 0.75
CA VAL A 156 8.60 17.07 1.75
C VAL A 156 9.90 17.61 1.15
N GLU A 157 10.22 17.20 -0.08
CA GLU A 157 11.40 17.67 -0.81
C GLU A 157 11.26 19.14 -1.22
N ILE A 158 10.07 19.60 -1.60
CA ILE A 158 9.79 21.00 -1.90
C ILE A 158 10.03 21.86 -0.66
N MET A 159 9.50 21.46 0.51
CA MET A 159 9.69 22.20 1.76
C MET A 159 11.17 22.25 2.16
N LYS A 160 11.89 21.13 2.04
CA LYS A 160 13.34 21.09 2.25
C LYS A 160 14.08 22.02 1.29
N GLY A 161 13.76 21.97 0.00
CA GLY A 161 14.36 22.83 -1.01
C GLY A 161 14.07 24.31 -0.82
N ALA A 162 12.92 24.66 -0.25
CA ALA A 162 12.59 26.04 0.13
C ALA A 162 13.49 26.53 1.27
N LEU A 163 13.77 25.69 2.27
CA LEU A 163 14.69 26.01 3.38
C LEU A 163 16.14 26.13 2.90
N GLU A 164 16.55 25.31 1.94
CA GLU A 164 17.91 25.29 1.37
C GLU A 164 18.12 26.36 0.27
N GLY A 165 17.05 27.02 -0.17
CA GLY A 165 17.09 28.04 -1.22
C GLY A 165 17.11 27.52 -2.66
N SER A 166 17.00 26.20 -2.87
CA SER A 166 16.90 25.59 -4.20
C SER A 166 15.52 25.78 -4.83
N ILE A 167 14.47 25.93 -4.01
CA ILE A 167 13.13 26.33 -4.43
C ILE A 167 12.90 27.80 -4.06
N ARG A 168 12.58 28.63 -5.05
CA ARG A 168 12.39 30.08 -4.89
C ARG A 168 10.94 30.55 -5.00
N GLY A 169 10.01 29.65 -5.31
CA GLY A 169 8.60 29.97 -5.46
C GLY A 169 7.72 28.72 -5.33
N MET A 170 6.54 28.90 -4.75
CA MET A 170 5.53 27.85 -4.58
C MET A 170 4.15 28.42 -4.91
N TYR A 171 3.36 27.66 -5.67
CA TYR A 171 1.95 27.96 -5.92
C TYR A 171 1.09 26.95 -5.15
N ILE A 172 0.52 27.39 -4.02
CA ILE A 172 -0.28 26.56 -3.13
C ILE A 172 -1.76 26.81 -3.43
N MET A 173 -2.48 25.76 -3.78
CA MET A 173 -3.90 25.82 -4.15
C MET A 173 -4.70 24.86 -3.28
N GLY A 174 -5.59 25.40 -2.44
CA GLY A 174 -6.52 24.60 -1.63
C GLY A 174 -5.90 23.79 -0.50
N GLU A 175 -4.64 24.07 -0.12
CA GLU A 175 -3.88 23.36 0.91
C GLU A 175 -3.32 24.32 1.96
N ASN A 176 -3.04 23.83 3.15
CA ASN A 176 -2.46 24.62 4.25
C ASN A 176 -1.23 23.93 4.87
N PRO A 177 -0.06 23.98 4.20
CA PRO A 177 1.13 23.24 4.63
C PRO A 177 1.84 23.80 5.88
N ILE A 178 1.43 24.97 6.37
CA ILE A 178 2.10 25.67 7.50
C ILE A 178 1.33 25.47 8.81
N HIS A 179 0.10 24.97 8.77
CA HIS A 179 -0.70 24.75 9.97
C HIS A 179 -0.50 23.32 10.50
N LEU A 180 0.13 23.23 11.66
CA LEU A 180 0.15 22.07 12.55
C LEU A 180 -0.92 22.24 13.63
#